data_AF-A0A1M6R5Y8-F1
#
_entry.id   AF-A0A1M6R5Y8-F1
#
_cell.length_a   1.000
_cell.length_b   1.000
_cell.length_c   1.000
_cell.angle_alpha   90.00
_cell.angle_beta   90.00
_cell.angle_gamma   90.00
#
_symmetry.space_group_name_H-M   'P 1'
#
loop_
_entity.id
_entity.type
_entity.pdbx_description
1 polymer ?
#
loop_
_entity_poly.entity_id
_entity_poly.type
_entity_poly.pdbx_seq_one_letter_code
_entity_poly.pdbx_strand_id
1 'polypeptide(L)'
;MIINMEKKLPQFWSFNRIKDDSLIKTENIVWQGPFSWIGYERTNKMKSVPNIAGVYLMTFQYHDGYILRSVGVTNSMKRRFLEHEREYKKGNYTILDVEYAKIGIRKEIWHGWQYAKVHRSQFFEFEDKILKFIEKELAAYRIFVAEISDKRKRERLEAAILINIYASKDLWADLVDGGMNIRSRYNYEVPIEIRNICQQKIYGLPEIVEI
;
A
#
# COMPACT_ATOMS: atom_id res chain seq x y z
N MET A 1 -36.75 -45.46 25.20
CA MET A 1 -36.54 -44.88 23.86
C MET A 1 -35.60 -43.69 24.02
N ILE A 2 -34.32 -43.83 23.66
CA ILE A 2 -33.38 -42.72 23.62
C ILE A 2 -33.57 -42.08 22.24
N ILE A 3 -34.13 -40.86 22.22
CA ILE A 3 -34.28 -40.08 20.98
C ILE A 3 -32.86 -39.74 20.53
N ASN A 4 -32.43 -40.36 19.44
CA ASN A 4 -31.17 -40.04 18.78
C ASN A 4 -31.36 -38.66 18.13
N MET A 5 -30.98 -37.58 18.83
CA MET A 5 -30.95 -36.25 18.23
C MET A 5 -29.90 -36.28 17.11
N GLU A 6 -30.35 -36.29 15.86
CA GLU A 6 -29.47 -36.12 14.71
C GLU A 6 -28.61 -34.88 14.91
N LYS A 7 -27.30 -35.07 14.99
CA LYS A 7 -26.34 -33.97 15.06
C LYS A 7 -26.43 -33.20 13.74
N LYS A 8 -27.04 -32.03 13.78
CA LYS A 8 -27.08 -31.13 12.63
C LYS A 8 -25.69 -30.57 12.35
N LEU A 9 -25.37 -30.41 11.07
CA LEU A 9 -24.17 -29.68 10.65
C LEU A 9 -24.25 -28.22 11.11
N PRO A 10 -23.12 -27.60 11.44
CA PRO A 10 -23.08 -26.17 11.73
C PRO A 10 -23.53 -25.37 10.50
N GLN A 11 -24.35 -24.34 10.73
CA GLN A 11 -24.71 -23.39 9.68
C GLN A 11 -23.65 -22.31 9.57
N PHE A 12 -23.24 -22.02 8.33
CA PHE A 12 -22.29 -20.95 8.03
C PHE A 12 -23.01 -19.86 7.24
N TRP A 13 -22.83 -18.61 7.67
CA TRP A 13 -23.30 -17.47 6.89
C TRP A 13 -22.25 -17.11 5.84
N SER A 14 -22.70 -16.80 4.63
CA SER A 14 -21.90 -16.20 3.59
C SER A 14 -22.71 -15.07 2.98
N PHE A 15 -22.04 -13.94 2.77
CA PHE A 15 -22.61 -12.76 2.17
C PHE A 15 -23.16 -13.09 0.80
N ASN A 16 -24.43 -12.80 0.59
CA ASN A 16 -25.10 -12.90 -0.70
C ASN A 16 -25.51 -11.49 -1.14
N ARG A 17 -24.95 -11.01 -2.26
CA ARG A 17 -25.16 -9.62 -2.70
C ARG A 17 -26.62 -9.25 -2.93
N ILE A 18 -27.46 -10.18 -3.40
CA ILE A 18 -28.87 -9.87 -3.66
C ILE A 18 -29.67 -9.82 -2.35
N LYS A 19 -29.43 -10.78 -1.46
CA LYS A 19 -30.18 -10.93 -0.21
C LYS A 19 -29.73 -9.94 0.88
N ASP A 20 -28.43 -9.67 0.93
CA ASP A 20 -27.77 -8.95 2.03
C ASP A 20 -27.32 -7.52 1.62
N ASP A 21 -27.78 -7.00 0.46
CA ASP A 21 -27.40 -5.68 -0.08
C ASP A 21 -27.56 -4.55 0.95
N SER A 22 -28.67 -4.56 1.69
CA SER A 22 -28.99 -3.56 2.70
C SER A 22 -28.01 -3.52 3.88
N LEU A 23 -27.12 -4.51 4.00
CA LEU A 23 -26.07 -4.52 5.03
C LEU A 23 -24.82 -3.76 4.60
N ILE A 24 -24.63 -3.53 3.29
CA ILE A 24 -23.48 -2.79 2.76
C ILE A 24 -23.55 -1.35 3.28
N LYS A 25 -22.43 -0.90 3.83
CA LYS A 25 -22.29 0.48 4.32
C LYS A 25 -21.35 1.25 3.44
N THR A 26 -21.61 2.54 3.31
CA THR A 26 -20.67 3.50 2.74
C THR A 26 -19.90 4.19 3.86
N GLU A 27 -18.58 4.30 3.70
CA GLU A 27 -17.72 5.06 4.59
C GLU A 27 -16.78 5.97 3.81
N ASN A 28 -16.50 7.15 4.35
CA ASN A 28 -15.50 8.05 3.78
C ASN A 28 -14.16 7.83 4.47
N ILE A 29 -13.09 7.72 3.68
CA ILE A 29 -11.71 7.69 4.17
C ILE A 29 -11.01 8.96 3.71
N VAL A 30 -10.53 9.74 4.66
CA VAL A 30 -9.81 10.99 4.40
C VAL A 30 -8.31 10.72 4.36
N TRP A 31 -7.70 10.99 3.21
CA TRP A 31 -6.27 10.91 3.00
C TRP A 31 -5.60 12.25 3.29
N GLN A 32 -4.69 12.25 4.25
CA GLN A 32 -3.88 13.41 4.63
C GLN A 32 -2.52 13.34 3.93
N GLY A 33 -2.01 14.48 3.48
CA GLY A 33 -0.70 14.59 2.84
C GLY A 33 -0.66 15.70 1.78
N PRO A 34 0.44 15.82 1.04
CA PRO A 34 1.62 14.95 1.13
C PRO A 34 2.49 15.25 2.36
N PHE A 35 3.06 14.20 2.94
CA PHE A 35 4.10 14.25 3.95
C PHE A 35 5.45 13.85 3.34
N SER A 36 6.54 14.34 3.96
CA SER A 36 7.90 13.90 3.65
C SER A 36 8.21 12.57 4.34
N TRP A 37 9.10 11.79 3.72
CA TRP A 37 9.82 10.73 4.42
C TRP A 37 10.59 11.32 5.61
N ILE A 38 10.72 10.54 6.69
CA ILE A 38 11.39 10.95 7.94
C ILE A 38 12.86 11.25 7.64
N GLY A 39 13.34 12.43 8.02
CA GLY A 39 14.72 12.88 7.75
C GLY A 39 14.87 13.77 6.50
N TYR A 40 13.84 13.87 5.65
CA TYR A 40 13.86 14.72 4.44
C TYR A 40 12.93 15.94 4.53
N GLU A 41 12.42 16.28 5.72
CA GLU A 41 11.48 17.37 5.94
C GLU A 41 12.03 18.72 5.45
N ARG A 42 13.32 18.97 5.71
CA ARG A 42 14.02 20.20 5.27
C ARG A 42 14.14 20.25 3.75
N THR A 43 14.54 19.15 3.13
CA THR A 43 14.70 19.03 1.67
C THR A 43 13.37 19.23 0.96
N ASN A 44 12.30 18.61 1.47
CA ASN A 44 10.98 18.66 0.86
C ASN A 44 10.14 19.88 1.29
N LYS A 45 10.58 20.63 2.32
CA LYS A 45 9.80 21.71 2.95
C LYS A 45 8.39 21.24 3.35
N MET A 46 8.30 20.01 3.86
CA MET A 46 7.05 19.33 4.21
C MET A 46 7.19 18.72 5.60
N LYS A 47 6.06 18.57 6.30
CA LYS A 47 6.02 17.84 7.57
C LYS A 47 6.31 16.35 7.33
N SER A 48 6.90 15.68 8.31
CA SER A 48 6.99 14.22 8.28
C SER A 48 5.66 13.56 8.61
N VAL A 49 5.58 12.27 8.30
CA VAL A 49 4.41 11.43 8.59
C VAL A 49 4.04 11.46 10.08
N PRO A 50 2.76 11.66 10.43
CA PRO A 50 2.31 11.60 11.82
C PRO A 50 2.39 10.18 12.35
N ASN A 51 2.70 9.99 13.64
CA ASN A 51 2.78 8.66 14.24
C ASN A 51 1.40 8.10 14.61
N ILE A 52 0.68 7.56 13.63
CA ILE A 52 -0.67 6.99 13.77
C ILE A 52 -0.74 5.53 13.29
N ALA A 53 -1.85 4.85 13.61
CA ALA A 53 -2.20 3.57 13.01
C ALA A 53 -3.10 3.80 11.79
N GLY A 54 -2.82 3.14 10.68
CA GLY A 54 -3.51 3.45 9.44
C GLY A 54 -2.99 2.72 8.21
N VAL A 55 -3.43 3.24 7.06
CA VAL A 55 -2.93 2.90 5.73
C VAL A 55 -2.08 4.07 5.23
N TYR A 56 -1.00 3.77 4.52
CA TYR A 56 -0.16 4.78 3.87
C TYR A 56 0.00 4.46 2.39
N LEU A 57 0.18 5.53 1.60
CA LEU A 57 0.55 5.50 0.20
C LEU A 57 1.92 6.16 0.06
N MET A 58 2.86 5.45 -0.53
CA MET A 58 4.10 6.04 -1.04
C MET A 58 3.88 6.40 -2.49
N THR A 59 4.08 7.66 -2.84
CA THR A 59 3.85 8.18 -4.19
C THR A 59 5.03 9.00 -4.69
N PHE A 60 5.11 9.19 -6.00
CA PHE A 60 5.94 10.22 -6.62
C PHE A 60 5.05 11.35 -7.14
N GLN A 61 5.58 12.56 -7.25
CA GLN A 61 4.91 13.63 -8.01
C GLN A 61 4.79 13.21 -9.48
N TYR A 62 3.60 13.39 -10.06
CA TYR A 62 3.29 12.92 -11.41
C TYR A 62 2.17 13.76 -12.03
N HIS A 63 2.46 14.36 -13.19
CA HIS A 63 1.54 15.26 -13.90
C HIS A 63 0.89 16.32 -12.99
N ASP A 64 -0.43 16.30 -12.89
CA ASP A 64 -1.30 17.18 -12.09
C ASP A 64 -1.54 16.65 -10.66
N GLY A 65 -0.80 15.64 -10.22
CA GLY A 65 -0.95 15.03 -8.91
C GLY A 65 0.21 14.11 -8.53
N TYR A 66 -0.13 12.89 -8.13
CA TYR A 66 0.81 11.90 -7.60
C TYR A 66 0.53 10.52 -8.15
N ILE A 67 1.54 9.67 -8.24
CA ILE A 67 1.42 8.30 -8.75
C ILE A 67 1.83 7.29 -7.70
N LEU A 68 1.02 6.24 -7.52
CA LEU A 68 1.28 5.25 -6.48
C LEU A 68 2.49 4.38 -6.81
N ARG A 69 3.38 4.22 -5.83
CA ARG A 69 4.51 3.28 -5.85
C ARG A 69 4.31 2.12 -4.89
N SER A 70 3.72 2.38 -3.73
CA SER A 70 3.43 1.35 -2.74
C SER A 70 2.27 1.77 -1.84
N VAL A 71 1.49 0.80 -1.39
CA VAL A 71 0.52 0.95 -0.30
C VAL A 71 0.90 -0.01 0.80
N GLY A 72 0.67 0.40 2.05
CA GLY A 72 0.78 -0.54 3.14
C GLY A 72 0.06 -0.14 4.41
N VAL A 73 0.02 -1.07 5.37
CA VAL A 73 -0.67 -0.88 6.65
C VAL A 73 0.29 -0.93 7.83
N THR A 74 -0.04 -0.20 8.90
CA THR A 74 0.78 -0.20 10.12
C THR A 74 0.00 0.25 11.36
N ASN A 75 0.44 -0.21 12.53
CA ASN A 75 0.01 0.31 13.84
C ASN A 75 0.79 1.57 14.27
N SER A 76 1.90 1.88 13.59
CA SER A 76 2.71 3.08 13.83
C SER A 76 3.43 3.46 12.54
N MET A 77 3.08 4.60 11.97
CA MET A 77 3.77 5.15 10.80
C MET A 77 5.24 5.38 11.10
N LYS A 78 5.58 6.03 12.22
CA LYS A 78 6.97 6.34 12.56
C LYS A 78 7.84 5.08 12.58
N ARG A 79 7.38 4.03 13.27
CA ARG A 79 8.10 2.76 13.34
C ARG A 79 8.23 2.12 11.96
N ARG A 80 7.14 2.10 11.17
CA ARG A 80 7.10 1.46 9.86
C ARG A 80 8.04 2.13 8.85
N PHE A 81 8.07 3.45 8.78
CA PHE A 81 8.96 4.15 7.84
C PHE A 81 10.44 3.99 8.21
N LEU A 82 10.77 3.92 9.51
CA LEU A 82 12.13 3.56 9.95
C LEU A 82 12.49 2.10 9.63
N GLU A 83 11.52 1.18 9.72
CA GLU A 83 11.70 -0.21 9.27
C GLU A 83 11.98 -0.25 7.77
N HIS A 84 11.17 0.43 6.97
CA HIS A 84 11.34 0.47 5.51
C HIS A 84 12.70 1.00 5.10
N GLU A 85 13.15 2.11 5.71
CA GLU A 85 14.48 2.67 5.42
C GLU A 85 15.60 1.65 5.67
N ARG A 86 15.52 0.90 6.78
CA ARG A 86 16.48 -0.17 7.08
C ARG A 86 16.42 -1.30 6.05
N GLU A 87 15.23 -1.68 5.59
CA GLU A 87 15.08 -2.74 4.59
C GLU A 87 15.58 -2.32 3.20
N TYR A 88 15.40 -1.05 2.80
CA TYR A 88 16.06 -0.47 1.63
C TYR A 88 17.58 -0.56 1.76
N LYS A 89 18.15 -0.10 2.89
CA LYS A 89 19.61 -0.10 3.13
C LYS A 89 20.22 -1.50 3.25
N LYS A 90 19.41 -2.54 3.53
CA LYS A 90 19.83 -3.94 3.48
C LYS A 90 19.77 -4.56 2.08
N GLY A 91 19.21 -3.84 1.10
CA GLY A 91 18.97 -4.33 -0.25
C GLY A 91 17.74 -5.22 -0.40
N ASN A 92 16.84 -5.26 0.58
CA ASN A 92 15.68 -6.16 0.53
C ASN A 92 14.54 -5.63 -0.34
N TYR A 93 14.52 -4.34 -0.67
CA TYR A 93 13.49 -3.72 -1.50
C TYR A 93 14.01 -3.30 -2.86
N THR A 94 13.10 -3.31 -3.84
CA THR A 94 13.37 -2.82 -5.19
C THR A 94 13.59 -1.33 -5.17
N ILE A 95 14.62 -0.88 -5.88
CA ILE A 95 14.99 0.54 -6.00
C ILE A 95 14.74 0.96 -7.44
N LEU A 96 14.03 2.06 -7.62
CA LEU A 96 13.67 2.58 -8.94
C LEU A 96 14.51 3.80 -9.32
N ASP A 97 14.72 3.97 -10.62
CA ASP A 97 15.19 5.23 -11.19
C ASP A 97 14.07 6.27 -11.05
N VAL A 98 14.22 7.17 -10.08
CA VAL A 98 13.22 8.19 -9.72
C VAL A 98 12.78 9.04 -10.91
N GLU A 99 13.68 9.34 -11.86
CA GLU A 99 13.30 10.20 -13.00
C GLU A 99 12.33 9.47 -13.94
N TYR A 100 12.50 8.16 -14.10
CA TYR A 100 11.57 7.32 -14.87
C TYR A 100 10.27 7.07 -14.09
N ALA A 101 10.37 6.84 -12.78
CA ALA A 101 9.19 6.63 -11.94
C ALA A 101 8.25 7.86 -11.94
N LYS A 102 8.82 9.07 -11.92
CA LYS A 102 8.08 10.34 -12.03
C LYS A 102 7.40 10.59 -13.37
N ILE A 103 7.65 9.76 -14.38
CA ILE A 103 6.92 9.77 -15.66
C ILE A 103 6.13 8.48 -15.89
N GLY A 104 5.94 7.68 -14.83
CA GLY A 104 5.11 6.47 -14.89
C GLY A 104 5.81 5.26 -15.51
N ILE A 105 7.14 5.27 -15.64
CA ILE A 105 7.90 4.18 -16.25
C ILE A 105 8.69 3.44 -15.17
N ARG A 106 8.49 2.12 -15.07
CA ARG A 106 9.29 1.27 -14.19
C ARG A 106 10.68 1.07 -14.80
N LYS A 107 11.70 1.54 -14.10
CA LYS A 107 13.10 1.23 -14.38
C LYS A 107 13.80 0.92 -13.08
N GLU A 108 14.19 -0.34 -12.90
CA GLU A 108 14.84 -0.78 -11.67
C GLU A 108 16.34 -0.50 -11.73
N ILE A 109 16.87 0.04 -10.62
CA ILE A 109 18.31 0.12 -10.36
C ILE A 109 18.77 -1.15 -9.63
N TRP A 110 17.90 -1.70 -8.79
CA TRP A 110 18.12 -2.91 -8.02
C TRP A 110 16.80 -3.65 -7.83
N HIS A 111 16.79 -4.97 -8.06
CA HIS A 111 15.62 -5.81 -7.83
C HIS A 111 15.63 -6.40 -6.42
N GLY A 112 14.60 -6.09 -5.62
CA GLY A 112 14.49 -6.53 -4.24
C GLY A 112 13.96 -7.95 -4.06
N TRP A 113 13.31 -8.18 -2.92
CA TRP A 113 12.48 -9.37 -2.66
C TRP A 113 13.25 -10.69 -2.81
N GLN A 114 12.71 -11.63 -3.59
CA GLN A 114 13.28 -12.96 -3.75
C GLN A 114 14.62 -12.94 -4.49
N TYR A 115 14.82 -12.01 -5.42
CA TYR A 115 16.10 -11.83 -6.10
C TYR A 115 17.19 -11.42 -5.10
N ALA A 116 16.92 -10.40 -4.29
CA ALA A 116 17.88 -9.88 -3.32
C ALA A 116 18.34 -10.92 -2.30
N LYS A 117 17.47 -11.87 -1.91
CA LYS A 117 17.84 -12.98 -1.01
C LYS A 117 18.96 -13.84 -1.57
N VAL A 118 19.01 -14.02 -2.89
CA VAL A 118 20.00 -14.89 -3.57
C VAL A 118 21.21 -14.08 -4.05
N HIS A 119 21.02 -12.78 -4.36
CA HIS A 119 22.03 -11.93 -5.00
C HIS A 119 22.60 -10.85 -4.08
N ARG A 120 22.50 -11.02 -2.77
CA ARG A 120 22.87 -9.99 -1.78
C ARG A 120 24.32 -9.48 -1.92
N SER A 121 25.25 -10.32 -2.37
CA SER A 121 26.63 -9.90 -2.64
C SER A 121 26.72 -8.81 -3.71
N GLN A 122 25.88 -8.85 -4.75
CA GLN A 122 25.85 -7.85 -5.81
C GLN A 122 25.40 -6.48 -5.28
N PHE A 123 24.46 -6.47 -4.33
CA PHE A 123 24.08 -5.21 -3.67
C PHE A 123 25.28 -4.57 -2.98
N PHE A 124 26.07 -5.36 -2.25
CA PHE A 124 27.24 -4.86 -1.53
C PHE A 124 28.42 -4.49 -2.44
N GLU A 125 28.57 -5.17 -3.58
CA GLU A 125 29.55 -4.81 -4.61
C GLU A 125 29.31 -3.38 -5.15
N PHE A 126 28.04 -2.97 -5.27
CA PHE A 126 27.65 -1.65 -5.76
C PHE A 126 27.08 -0.73 -4.67
N GLU A 127 27.36 -1.00 -3.39
CA GLU A 127 26.70 -0.37 -2.24
C GLU A 127 26.71 1.15 -2.31
N ASP A 128 27.89 1.75 -2.49
CA ASP A 128 28.04 3.21 -2.56
C ASP A 128 27.19 3.87 -3.66
N LYS A 129 27.00 3.17 -4.77
CA LYS A 129 26.17 3.65 -5.88
C LYS A 129 24.70 3.46 -5.56
N ILE A 130 24.31 2.29 -5.04
CA ILE A 130 22.92 1.97 -4.74
C ILE A 130 22.39 2.83 -3.59
N LEU A 131 23.18 3.09 -2.54
CA LEU A 131 22.81 3.97 -1.44
C LEU A 131 22.45 5.39 -1.93
N LYS A 132 23.17 5.93 -2.92
CA LYS A 132 22.82 7.22 -3.52
C LYS A 132 21.44 7.21 -4.20
N PHE A 133 21.09 6.10 -4.87
CA PHE A 133 19.77 5.93 -5.46
C PHE A 133 18.68 5.76 -4.39
N ILE A 134 18.95 5.04 -3.30
CA ILE A 134 18.03 4.94 -2.15
C ILE A 134 17.73 6.32 -1.59
N GLU A 135 18.77 7.12 -1.27
CA GLU A 135 18.57 8.46 -0.71
C GLU A 135 17.77 9.36 -1.67
N LYS A 136 18.02 9.25 -2.97
CA LYS A 136 17.25 9.95 -4.01
C LYS A 136 15.77 9.52 -4.02
N GLU A 137 15.50 8.22 -3.94
CA GLU A 137 14.14 7.67 -3.94
C GLU A 137 13.38 8.04 -2.66
N LEU A 138 14.00 7.87 -1.49
CA LEU A 138 13.41 8.24 -0.20
C LEU A 138 13.08 9.74 -0.11
N ALA A 139 13.96 10.60 -0.61
CA ALA A 139 13.71 12.04 -0.68
C ALA A 139 12.57 12.40 -1.65
N ALA A 140 12.42 11.64 -2.74
CA ALA A 140 11.42 11.89 -3.77
C ALA A 140 10.01 11.46 -3.36
N TYR A 141 9.87 10.56 -2.38
CA TYR A 141 8.56 10.12 -1.93
C TYR A 141 7.70 11.26 -1.38
N ARG A 142 6.40 11.16 -1.69
CA ARG A 142 5.32 11.98 -1.14
C ARG A 142 4.33 11.02 -0.52
N ILE A 143 4.13 11.15 0.78
CA ILE A 143 3.42 10.15 1.56
C ILE A 143 2.03 10.65 1.88
N PHE A 144 1.02 9.84 1.61
CA PHE A 144 -0.36 10.08 2.06
C PHE A 144 -0.72 9.04 3.12
N VAL A 145 -1.49 9.43 4.12
CA VAL A 145 -1.90 8.53 5.20
C VAL A 145 -3.39 8.69 5.50
N ALA A 146 -4.03 7.60 5.87
CA ALA A 146 -5.38 7.56 6.40
C ALA A 146 -5.38 6.85 7.76
N GLU A 147 -5.88 7.53 8.79
CA GLU A 147 -6.00 6.95 10.13
C GLU A 147 -7.15 5.94 10.15
N ILE A 148 -6.84 4.69 10.52
CA ILE A 148 -7.83 3.62 10.64
C ILE A 148 -7.38 2.73 11.79
N SER A 149 -8.14 2.72 12.88
CA SER A 149 -7.85 1.91 14.06
C SER A 149 -8.06 0.40 13.79
N ASP A 150 -9.13 0.06 13.08
CA ASP A 150 -9.48 -1.32 12.75
C ASP A 150 -8.41 -1.96 11.84
N LYS A 151 -7.80 -3.05 12.32
CA LYS A 151 -6.76 -3.77 11.59
C LYS A 151 -7.30 -4.46 10.33
N ARG A 152 -8.47 -5.07 10.42
CA ARG A 152 -9.04 -5.85 9.31
C ARG A 152 -9.49 -4.92 8.19
N LYS A 153 -10.05 -3.76 8.51
CA LYS A 153 -10.39 -2.70 7.55
C LYS A 153 -9.15 -2.19 6.81
N ARG A 154 -8.03 -1.99 7.50
CA ARG A 154 -6.75 -1.62 6.88
C ARG A 154 -6.28 -2.67 5.87
N GLU A 155 -6.24 -3.94 6.27
CA GLU A 155 -5.83 -5.05 5.41
C GLU A 155 -6.73 -5.16 4.15
N ARG A 156 -8.04 -5.02 4.33
CA ARG A 156 -9.01 -5.06 3.22
C ARG A 156 -8.83 -3.88 2.26
N LEU A 157 -8.58 -2.67 2.78
CA LEU A 157 -8.33 -1.48 1.95
C LEU A 157 -7.01 -1.58 1.16
N GLU A 158 -5.92 -2.01 1.80
CA GLU A 158 -4.64 -2.27 1.13
C GLU A 158 -4.82 -3.27 -0.02
N ALA A 159 -5.49 -4.40 0.26
CA ALA A 159 -5.76 -5.42 -0.74
C ALA A 159 -6.60 -4.87 -1.90
N ALA A 160 -7.66 -4.12 -1.61
CA ALA A 160 -8.55 -3.59 -2.64
C ALA A 160 -7.86 -2.56 -3.53
N ILE A 161 -7.03 -1.67 -2.97
CA ILE A 161 -6.22 -0.71 -3.75
C ILE A 161 -5.25 -1.47 -4.65
N LEU A 162 -4.51 -2.45 -4.12
CA LEU A 162 -3.55 -3.24 -4.92
C LEU A 162 -4.23 -4.03 -6.03
N ILE A 163 -5.36 -4.68 -5.76
CA ILE A 163 -6.11 -5.43 -6.77
C ILE A 163 -6.58 -4.50 -7.91
N ASN A 164 -7.07 -3.30 -7.59
CA ASN A 164 -7.46 -2.33 -8.61
C ASN A 164 -6.26 -1.92 -9.49
N ILE A 165 -5.08 -1.74 -8.90
CA ILE A 165 -3.87 -1.39 -9.64
C ILE A 165 -3.40 -2.55 -10.51
N TYR A 166 -3.36 -3.77 -9.98
CA TYR A 166 -2.97 -4.95 -10.75
C TYR A 166 -3.93 -5.26 -11.90
N ALA A 167 -5.18 -4.79 -11.82
CA ALA A 167 -6.14 -4.88 -12.92
C ALA A 167 -6.02 -3.74 -13.94
N SER A 168 -5.29 -2.65 -13.63
CA SER A 168 -5.07 -1.55 -14.55
C SER A 168 -4.18 -1.97 -15.71
N LYS A 169 -4.43 -1.38 -16.88
CA LYS A 169 -3.60 -1.54 -18.09
C LYS A 169 -2.69 -0.34 -18.34
N ASP A 170 -2.72 0.65 -17.46
CA ASP A 170 -1.88 1.83 -17.58
C ASP A 170 -0.42 1.47 -17.28
N LEU A 171 0.50 2.03 -18.06
CA LEU A 171 1.94 1.78 -17.90
C LEU A 171 2.47 2.05 -16.49
N TRP A 172 1.87 3.02 -15.80
CA TRP A 172 2.28 3.36 -14.45
C TRP A 172 1.90 2.32 -13.40
N ALA A 173 0.98 1.40 -13.70
CA ALA A 173 0.58 0.35 -12.76
C ALA A 173 1.77 -0.57 -12.41
N ASP A 174 2.70 -0.75 -13.35
CA ASP A 174 3.92 -1.53 -13.18
C ASP A 174 4.91 -0.90 -12.18
N LEU A 175 4.70 0.35 -11.76
CA LEU A 175 5.50 0.93 -10.68
C LEU A 175 5.31 0.19 -9.35
N VAL A 176 4.14 -0.38 -9.09
CA VAL A 176 3.87 -1.12 -7.86
C VAL A 176 4.50 -2.51 -7.95
N ASP A 177 5.17 -2.95 -6.88
CA ASP A 177 5.77 -4.29 -6.87
C ASP A 177 4.67 -5.37 -6.83
N GLY A 178 4.79 -6.37 -7.71
CA GLY A 178 3.90 -7.53 -7.72
C GLY A 178 4.26 -8.59 -6.66
N GLY A 179 3.35 -9.54 -6.44
CA GLY A 179 3.60 -10.70 -5.58
C GLY A 179 3.47 -10.46 -4.07
N MET A 180 2.90 -9.33 -3.66
CA MET A 180 2.60 -9.04 -2.26
C MET A 180 1.54 -10.00 -1.69
N ASN A 181 1.76 -10.49 -0.48
CA ASN A 181 0.77 -11.30 0.24
C ASN A 181 -0.35 -10.40 0.80
N ILE A 182 -1.42 -10.23 0.04
CA ILE A 182 -2.56 -9.37 0.37
C ILE A 182 -3.71 -10.14 1.01
N ARG A 183 -4.47 -9.48 1.89
CA ARG A 183 -5.57 -10.10 2.65
C ARG A 183 -6.92 -9.47 2.30
N SER A 184 -7.48 -9.87 1.16
CA SER A 184 -8.80 -9.43 0.68
C SER A 184 -9.94 -9.85 1.61
N ARG A 185 -11.14 -9.33 1.34
CA ARG A 185 -12.40 -9.70 2.01
C ARG A 185 -12.65 -11.21 1.99
N TYR A 186 -13.19 -11.74 3.08
CA TYR A 186 -13.73 -13.09 3.16
C TYR A 186 -15.22 -13.13 2.82
N ASN A 187 -15.71 -14.30 2.40
CA ASN A 187 -17.12 -14.47 2.03
C ASN A 187 -18.09 -14.25 3.20
N TYR A 188 -17.64 -14.40 4.44
CA TYR A 188 -18.44 -14.13 5.64
C TYR A 188 -18.29 -12.70 6.17
N GLU A 189 -17.65 -11.80 5.42
CA GLU A 189 -17.57 -10.37 5.76
C GLU A 189 -18.51 -9.57 4.86
N VAL A 190 -19.30 -8.68 5.46
CA VAL A 190 -20.11 -7.71 4.70
C VAL A 190 -19.16 -6.73 3.99
N PRO A 191 -19.35 -6.46 2.68
CA PRO A 191 -18.58 -5.44 1.98
C PRO A 191 -18.82 -4.04 2.53
N ILE A 192 -17.81 -3.19 2.39
CA ILE A 192 -17.93 -1.75 2.72
C ILE A 192 -17.54 -0.97 1.46
N GLU A 193 -18.41 -0.07 1.02
CA GLU A 193 -18.09 0.91 -0.02
C GLU A 193 -17.26 2.03 0.61
N ILE A 194 -15.99 2.10 0.25
CA ILE A 194 -15.10 3.16 0.68
C ILE A 194 -15.09 4.26 -0.38
N ARG A 195 -15.31 5.50 0.06
CA ARG A 195 -15.07 6.70 -0.74
C ARG A 195 -13.76 7.35 -0.28
N ASN A 196 -12.78 7.37 -1.17
CA ASN A 196 -11.48 7.97 -0.90
C ASN A 196 -11.54 9.48 -1.12
N ILE A 197 -11.43 10.23 -0.03
CA ILE A 197 -11.45 11.69 -0.03
C ILE A 197 -10.02 12.20 0.10
N CYS A 198 -9.49 12.79 -0.97
CA CYS A 198 -8.18 13.43 -0.96
C CYS A 198 -8.27 14.80 -1.63
N GLN A 199 -7.54 15.79 -1.11
CA GLN A 199 -7.45 17.11 -1.74
C GLN A 199 -6.58 17.12 -2.99
N GLN A 200 -5.85 16.02 -3.24
CA GLN A 200 -4.88 15.87 -4.32
C GLN A 200 -5.26 14.66 -5.16
N LYS A 201 -5.02 14.74 -6.47
CA LYS A 201 -5.19 13.61 -7.37
C LYS A 201 -4.08 12.59 -7.15
N ILE A 202 -4.47 11.32 -6.99
CA ILE A 202 -3.52 10.20 -6.84
C ILE A 202 -3.88 9.13 -7.89
N TYR A 203 -3.04 9.00 -8.90
CA TYR A 203 -3.10 7.92 -9.89
C TYR A 203 -2.84 6.59 -9.17
N GLY A 204 -3.79 5.66 -9.30
CA GLY A 204 -3.79 4.39 -8.57
C GLY A 204 -4.65 4.38 -7.29
N LEU A 205 -5.21 5.50 -6.87
CA LEU A 205 -6.22 5.56 -5.79
C LEU A 205 -7.62 5.73 -6.41
N PRO A 206 -8.47 4.69 -6.43
CA PRO A 206 -9.83 4.81 -6.95
C PRO A 206 -10.67 5.74 -6.06
N GLU A 207 -11.58 6.52 -6.66
CA GLU A 207 -12.51 7.39 -5.91
C GLU A 207 -13.42 6.56 -5.00
N ILE A 208 -13.91 5.43 -5.51
CA ILE A 208 -14.74 4.48 -4.78
C ILE A 208 -14.14 3.09 -4.93
N VAL A 209 -14.06 2.36 -3.81
CA VAL A 209 -13.61 0.96 -3.81
C VAL A 209 -14.39 0.15 -2.79
N GLU A 210 -14.75 -1.07 -3.16
CA GLU A 210 -15.32 -2.02 -2.21
C GLU A 210 -14.21 -2.79 -1.51
N ILE A 211 -14.27 -2.83 -0.18
CA ILE A 211 -13.34 -3.59 0.67
C ILE A 211 -14.05 -4.72 1.37
#